data_AF-A0A8K0CST3-F1
#
_entry.id   AF-A0A8K0CST3-F1
#
_cell.length_a   1.000
_cell.length_b   1.000
_cell.length_c   1.000
_cell.angle_alpha   90.00
_cell.angle_beta   90.00
_cell.angle_gamma   90.00
#
_symmetry.space_group_name_H-M   'P 1'
#
loop_
_entity.id
_entity.type
_entity.pdbx_description
1 polymer ?
#
loop_
_entity_poly.entity_id
_entity_poly.type
_entity_poly.pdbx_seq_one_letter_code
_entity_poly.pdbx_strand_id
1 'polypeptide(L)'
;MAMLSYNIGLIEEKKQDPIRYQLGLALKHRIEENRTRISPIVGTIILCGRQCIPLRGHRGSGPIDSDIDPIENDGNFQAMLRSKLKSGDESLKLHLKSMSKTATYLS
;
A
#
# COMPACT_ATOMS: atom_id res chain seq x y z
N MET A 1 7.98 20.90 -24.07
CA MET A 1 9.24 20.91 -24.86
C MET A 1 10.41 21.55 -24.12
N ALA A 2 10.25 22.69 -23.42
CA ALA A 2 11.33 23.31 -22.65
C ALA A 2 11.95 22.42 -21.54
N MET A 3 11.13 21.68 -20.79
CA MET A 3 11.61 20.79 -19.72
C MET A 3 12.47 19.61 -20.21
N LEU A 4 12.15 19.07 -21.39
CA LEU A 4 12.90 17.96 -22.00
C LEU A 4 14.26 18.43 -22.53
N SER A 5 14.28 19.59 -23.20
CA SER A 5 15.52 20.21 -23.68
C SER A 5 16.47 20.55 -22.53
N TYR A 6 15.94 21.10 -21.44
CA TYR A 6 16.70 21.38 -20.22
C TYR A 6 17.34 20.12 -19.62
N ASN A 7 16.58 19.02 -19.53
CA ASN A 7 17.07 17.77 -18.96
C ASN A 7 18.19 17.13 -19.82
N ILE A 8 18.08 17.23 -21.15
CA ILE A 8 19.11 16.75 -22.07
C ILE A 8 20.42 17.52 -21.86
N GLY A 9 20.36 18.85 -21.74
CA GLY A 9 21.54 19.68 -21.47
C GLY A 9 22.25 19.31 -20.16
N LEU A 10 21.50 19.03 -19.09
CA LEU A 10 22.09 18.60 -17.81
C LEU A 10 22.77 17.22 -17.88
N ILE A 11 22.25 16.31 -18.71
CA ILE A 11 22.85 14.99 -18.93
C ILE A 11 24.15 15.11 -19.71
N GLU A 12 24.18 15.96 -20.76
CA GLU A 12 25.40 16.22 -21.54
C GLU A 12 26.50 16.86 -20.69
N GLU A 13 26.13 17.75 -19.77
CA GLU A 13 27.05 18.36 -18.79
C GLU A 13 27.48 17.41 -17.65
N LYS A 14 27.04 16.13 -17.67
CA LYS A 14 27.27 15.13 -16.60
C LYS A 14 26.78 15.57 -15.22
N LYS A 15 25.85 16.51 -15.15
CA LYS A 15 25.22 16.98 -13.90
C LYS A 15 24.04 16.11 -13.48
N GLN A 16 23.52 15.29 -14.40
CA GLN A 16 22.46 14.31 -14.14
C GLN A 16 22.76 12.97 -14.82
N ASP A 17 22.22 11.90 -14.23
CA ASP A 17 22.32 10.56 -14.79
C ASP A 17 21.50 10.41 -16.07
N PRO A 18 21.88 9.48 -16.99
CA PRO A 18 21.10 9.21 -18.19
C PRO A 18 19.64 8.81 -17.88
N ILE A 19 18.71 9.20 -18.76
CA ILE A 19 17.26 8.95 -18.61
C ILE A 19 16.96 7.48 -18.28
N ARG A 20 17.65 6.53 -18.93
CA ARG A 20 17.46 5.09 -18.69
C ARG A 20 17.78 4.68 -17.25
N TYR A 21 18.80 5.28 -16.65
CA TYR A 21 19.16 5.04 -15.25
C TYR A 21 18.12 5.65 -14.31
N GLN A 22 17.69 6.89 -14.56
CA GLN A 22 16.62 7.54 -13.79
C GLN A 22 15.31 6.73 -13.82
N LEU A 23 14.91 6.23 -14.99
CA LEU A 23 13.74 5.35 -15.14
C LEU A 23 13.90 4.04 -14.36
N GLY A 24 15.09 3.44 -14.41
CA GLY A 24 15.39 2.22 -13.65
C GLY A 24 15.30 2.45 -12.13
N LEU A 25 15.81 3.57 -11.64
CA LEU A 25 15.69 3.95 -10.23
C LEU A 25 14.24 4.20 -9.82
N ALA A 26 13.48 4.96 -10.62
CA ALA A 26 12.07 5.23 -10.36
C ALA A 26 11.23 3.94 -10.32
N LEU A 27 11.53 2.98 -11.21
CA LEU A 27 10.89 1.66 -11.21
C LEU A 27 11.22 0.89 -9.94
N LYS A 28 12.50 0.82 -9.55
CA LYS A 28 12.93 0.15 -8.31
C LYS A 28 12.23 0.74 -7.09
N HIS A 29 12.16 2.07 -6.99
CA HIS A 29 11.47 2.75 -5.90
C HIS A 29 9.98 2.36 -5.82
N ARG A 30 9.28 2.36 -6.96
CA ARG A 30 7.86 1.94 -7.00
C ARG A 30 7.65 0.50 -6.59
N ILE A 31 8.54 -0.41 -6.99
CA ILE A 31 8.44 -1.83 -6.60
C ILE A 31 8.59 -1.96 -5.09
N GLU A 32 9.57 -1.30 -4.50
CA GLU A 32 9.83 -1.36 -3.06
C GLU A 32 8.67 -0.75 -2.27
N GLU A 33 8.17 0.41 -2.71
CA GLU A 33 7.00 1.04 -2.12
C GLU A 33 5.75 0.15 -2.19
N ASN A 34 5.51 -0.52 -3.31
CA ASN A 34 4.39 -1.45 -3.42
C ASN A 34 4.56 -2.69 -2.52
N ARG A 35 5.78 -3.21 -2.38
CA ARG A 35 6.07 -4.36 -1.50
C ARG A 35 5.81 -4.02 -0.04
N THR A 36 6.29 -2.86 0.42
CA THR A 36 6.08 -2.40 1.80
C THR A 36 4.60 -2.20 2.12
N ARG A 37 3.79 -1.74 1.16
CA ARG A 37 2.34 -1.58 1.30
C ARG A 37 1.58 -2.92 1.34
N ILE A 38 1.96 -3.89 0.51
CA ILE A 38 1.25 -5.19 0.38
C ILE A 38 1.68 -6.18 1.48
N SER A 39 2.91 -6.08 1.98
CA SER A 39 3.46 -6.96 3.02
C SER A 39 2.54 -7.16 4.24
N PRO A 40 2.00 -6.10 4.90
CA PRO A 40 1.10 -6.28 6.05
C PRO A 40 -0.22 -6.99 5.70
N ILE A 41 -0.73 -6.80 4.47
CA ILE A 41 -1.96 -7.44 3.98
C ILE A 41 -1.72 -8.94 3.83
N VAL A 42 -0.66 -9.32 3.11
CA VAL A 42 -0.29 -10.72 2.88
C VAL A 42 0.05 -11.41 4.20
N GLY A 43 0.80 -10.75 5.08
CA GLY A 43 1.12 -11.29 6.40
C GLY A 43 -0.12 -11.60 7.23
N THR A 44 -1.17 -10.76 7.12
CA THR A 44 -2.46 -11.00 7.80
C THR A 44 -3.18 -12.21 7.21
N ILE A 45 -3.20 -12.36 5.88
CA ILE A 45 -3.80 -13.55 5.23
C ILE A 45 -3.09 -14.83 5.66
N ILE A 46 -1.75 -14.83 5.66
CA ILE A 46 -0.93 -15.97 6.10
C ILE A 46 -1.22 -16.30 7.56
N LEU A 47 -1.31 -15.30 8.43
CA LEU A 47 -1.63 -15.50 9.85
C LEU A 47 -3.00 -16.19 10.00
N CYS A 48 -4.03 -15.68 9.32
CA CYS A 48 -5.36 -16.29 9.34
C CYS A 48 -5.34 -17.73 8.85
N GLY A 49 -4.65 -18.01 7.73
CA GLY A 49 -4.53 -19.36 7.19
C GLY A 49 -3.81 -20.34 8.13
N ARG A 50 -2.74 -19.90 8.79
CA ARG A 50 -1.98 -20.73 9.74
C ARG A 50 -2.73 -21.02 11.02
N GLN A 51 -3.57 -20.09 11.47
CA GLN A 51 -4.33 -20.20 12.72
C GLN A 51 -5.76 -20.73 12.51
N CYS A 52 -6.10 -21.13 11.28
CA CYS A 52 -7.47 -21.52 10.91
C CYS A 52 -8.53 -20.46 11.28
N ILE A 53 -8.15 -19.17 11.23
CA ILE A 53 -9.05 -18.06 11.48
C ILE A 53 -9.75 -17.71 10.17
N PRO A 54 -11.09 -17.75 10.10
CA PRO A 54 -11.80 -17.37 8.89
C PRO A 54 -11.57 -15.89 8.58
N LEU A 55 -11.25 -15.56 7.32
CA LEU A 55 -10.93 -14.19 6.90
C LEU A 55 -12.15 -13.25 7.02
N ARG A 56 -13.34 -13.74 6.65
CA ARG A 56 -14.58 -12.95 6.57
C ARG A 56 -15.46 -13.18 7.80
N GLY A 57 -16.08 -12.11 8.28
CA GLY A 57 -17.17 -12.14 9.25
C GLY A 57 -18.53 -12.12 8.57
N HIS A 58 -19.58 -11.81 9.36
CA HIS A 58 -20.96 -11.76 8.85
C HIS A 58 -21.17 -10.66 7.80
N ARG A 59 -20.50 -9.50 7.96
CA ARG A 59 -20.48 -8.41 6.99
C ARG A 59 -19.03 -8.15 6.58
N GLY A 60 -18.70 -8.42 5.32
CA GLY A 60 -17.35 -8.20 4.77
C GLY A 60 -17.20 -6.86 4.05
N SER A 61 -17.93 -5.83 4.46
CA SER A 61 -18.04 -4.55 3.75
C SER A 61 -17.86 -3.37 4.70
N GLY A 62 -17.22 -2.31 4.22
CA GLY A 62 -16.98 -1.09 5.00
C GLY A 62 -15.53 -0.60 4.93
N PRO A 63 -15.27 0.69 5.21
CA PRO A 63 -13.92 1.23 5.23
C PRO A 63 -13.11 0.64 6.39
N ILE A 64 -11.83 0.38 6.15
CA ILE A 64 -10.86 0.01 7.20
C ILE A 64 -10.25 1.30 7.73
N ASP A 65 -10.76 1.77 8.87
CA ASP A 65 -10.30 2.99 9.55
C ASP A 65 -9.73 2.64 10.93
N SER A 66 -8.67 3.34 11.35
CA SER A 66 -8.12 3.22 12.71
C SER A 66 -8.94 3.93 13.76
N ASP A 67 -9.67 4.98 13.35
CA ASP A 67 -10.27 5.94 14.28
C ASP A 67 -11.69 5.54 14.68
N ILE A 68 -12.33 4.68 13.88
CA ILE A 68 -13.71 4.23 14.07
C ILE A 68 -13.72 2.71 14.19
N ASP A 69 -14.02 2.23 15.39
CA ASP A 69 -14.35 0.81 15.59
C ASP A 69 -15.79 0.53 15.13
N PRO A 70 -16.04 -0.64 14.54
CA PRO A 70 -17.37 -1.00 14.08
C PRO A 70 -18.22 -1.40 15.28
N ILE A 71 -19.54 -1.14 15.20
CA ILE A 71 -20.50 -1.53 16.23
C ILE A 71 -20.67 -3.06 16.26
N GLU A 72 -20.58 -3.70 15.10
CA GLU A 72 -20.71 -5.15 14.92
C GLU A 72 -19.42 -5.75 14.32
N ASN A 73 -19.26 -7.07 14.40
CA ASN A 73 -18.13 -7.78 13.80
C ASN A 73 -18.19 -7.74 12.26
N ASP A 74 -17.25 -7.01 11.65
CA ASP A 74 -17.06 -6.84 10.21
C ASP A 74 -15.96 -7.75 9.61
N GLY A 75 -15.49 -8.73 10.41
CA GLY A 75 -14.60 -9.79 9.98
C GLY A 75 -13.19 -9.70 10.52
N ASN A 76 -12.61 -10.88 10.76
CA ASN A 76 -11.30 -11.02 11.41
C ASN A 76 -10.19 -10.35 10.62
N PHE A 77 -10.23 -10.42 9.29
CA PHE A 77 -9.24 -9.76 8.44
C PHE A 77 -9.26 -8.23 8.60
N GLN A 78 -10.44 -7.62 8.57
CA GLN A 78 -10.58 -6.18 8.75
C GLN A 78 -10.19 -5.75 10.17
N ALA A 79 -10.60 -6.51 11.19
CA ALA A 79 -10.22 -6.29 12.57
C ALA A 79 -8.69 -6.35 12.78
N MET A 80 -8.01 -7.32 12.15
CA MET A 80 -6.55 -7.43 12.21
C MET A 80 -5.86 -6.28 11.49
N LEU A 81 -6.34 -5.85 10.31
CA LEU A 81 -5.77 -4.68 9.62
C LEU A 81 -5.95 -3.41 10.45
N ARG A 82 -7.11 -3.19 11.08
CA ARG A 82 -7.29 -2.07 12.02
C ARG A 82 -6.37 -2.15 13.22
N SER A 83 -6.19 -3.33 13.80
CA SER A 83 -5.23 -3.52 14.90
C SER A 83 -3.82 -3.13 14.49
N LYS A 84 -3.40 -3.46 13.25
CA LYS A 84 -2.11 -3.02 12.69
C LYS A 84 -2.03 -1.50 12.54
N LEU A 85 -3.09 -0.86 12.03
CA LEU A 85 -3.14 0.61 11.94
C LEU A 85 -3.02 1.26 13.32
N LYS A 86 -3.74 0.74 14.32
CA LYS A 86 -3.68 1.21 15.71
C LYS A 86 -2.31 0.97 16.35
N SER A 87 -1.58 -0.05 15.91
CA SER A 87 -0.19 -0.31 16.35
C SER A 87 0.85 0.60 15.69
N GLY A 88 0.44 1.49 14.78
CA GLY A 88 1.34 2.46 14.13
C GLY A 88 1.92 2.00 12.79
N ASP A 89 1.25 1.08 12.08
CA ASP A 89 1.64 0.67 10.72
C ASP A 89 1.34 1.80 9.70
N GLU A 90 2.27 2.74 9.58
CA GLU A 90 2.12 3.91 8.71
C GLU A 90 2.15 3.57 7.21
N SER A 91 2.86 2.51 6.79
CA SER A 91 2.85 2.10 5.38
C SER A 91 1.49 1.54 4.98
N LEU A 92 0.86 0.73 5.83
CA LEU A 92 -0.51 0.27 5.64
C LEU A 92 -1.50 1.44 5.66
N LYS A 93 -1.33 2.39 6.58
CA LYS A 93 -2.18 3.57 6.69
C LYS A 93 -2.13 4.45 5.45
N LEU A 94 -0.93 4.76 4.96
CA LEU A 94 -0.73 5.52 3.72
C LEU A 94 -1.34 4.77 2.53
N HIS A 95 -1.16 3.46 2.47
CA HIS A 95 -1.76 2.65 1.41
C HIS A 95 -3.28 2.77 1.41
N LEU A 96 -3.95 2.51 2.53
CA LEU A 96 -5.40 2.56 2.64
C LEU A 96 -5.97 3.96 2.36
N LYS A 97 -5.26 5.04 2.73
CA LYS A 97 -5.64 6.42 2.40
C LYS A 97 -5.47 6.75 0.91
N SER A 98 -4.46 6.18 0.26
CA SER A 98 -4.12 6.45 -1.15
C SER A 98 -4.95 5.66 -2.16
N MET A 99 -5.65 4.62 -1.70
CA MET A 99 -6.42 3.73 -2.58
C MET A 99 -7.76 4.34 -3.00
N SER A 100 -8.18 4.05 -4.23
CA SER A 100 -9.54 4.38 -4.67
C SER A 100 -10.57 3.51 -3.94
N LYS A 101 -11.79 4.02 -3.78
CA LYS A 101 -12.92 3.30 -3.12
C LYS A 101 -13.29 1.96 -3.78
N THR A 102 -12.76 1.68 -4.98
CA THR A 102 -12.99 0.43 -5.73
C THR A 102 -11.88 -0.60 -5.49
N ALA A 103 -10.74 -0.18 -4.94
CA ALA A 103 -9.58 -1.04 -4.71
C ALA A 103 -9.58 -1.69 -3.32
N THR A 104 -10.69 -1.66 -2.59
CA THR A 104 -10.73 -1.95 -1.14
C THR A 104 -10.52 -3.43 -0.77
N TYR A 105 -10.26 -4.33 -1.73
CA TYR A 105 -10.24 -5.80 -1.52
C TYR A 105 -11.55 -6.36 -0.92
N LEU A 106 -12.63 -5.58 -1.02
CA LEU A 106 -13.96 -5.93 -0.54
C LEU A 106 -14.83 -6.25 -1.76
N SER A 107 -15.38 -7.47 -1.76
CA SER A 107 -16.41 -7.93 -2.69
C SER A 107 -17.69 -8.19 -1.91
#